data_AF-A0A925NUS2-F1
#
_entry.id   AF-A0A925NUS2-F1
#
_cell.length_a   1.000
_cell.length_b   1.000
_cell.length_c   1.000
_cell.angle_alpha   90.00
_cell.angle_beta   90.00
_cell.angle_gamma   90.00
#
_symmetry.space_group_name_H-M   'P 1'
#
loop_
_entity.id
_entity.type
_entity.pdbx_description
1 polymer ?
#
loop_
_entity_poly.entity_id
_entity_poly.type
_entity_poly.pdbx_seq_one_letter_code
_entity_poly.pdbx_strand_id
1 'polypeptide(L)'
;MFENLSHFALQQYWWLIVSLLGALFVFLTFVQGGGTLLFTIAKNENEKTLLINALGRKWEFTFTTLVTFGGAFFASFPLFYSTSFGGAYWVWFAILISFVIQAISYEYRKKENNFLGARTFEIFLFINGLLGPLLVGTAVGTFFNGAMFSLDDMNRVSWGTPFRGLEAVLNFHNVALGLSVLFLSRILGLLFFMNAIDDKSIYNLSK
;
A
#
# COMPACT_ATOMS: atom_id res chain seq x y z
N MET A 1 -2.36 -33.68 -5.87
CA MET A 1 -2.93 -33.09 -4.63
C MET A 1 -4.16 -32.21 -4.92
N PHE A 2 -4.14 -31.36 -5.95
CA PHE A 2 -5.28 -30.48 -6.29
C PHE A 2 -6.36 -31.11 -7.19
N GLU A 3 -6.06 -32.21 -7.90
CA GLU A 3 -6.96 -32.83 -8.88
C GLU A 3 -8.24 -33.43 -8.30
N ASN A 4 -8.24 -33.77 -7.00
CA ASN A 4 -9.40 -34.35 -6.31
C ASN A 4 -10.24 -33.29 -5.56
N LEU A 5 -9.87 -32.00 -5.63
CA LEU A 5 -10.62 -30.94 -4.95
C LEU A 5 -11.81 -30.52 -5.79
N SER A 6 -12.96 -30.31 -5.14
CA SER A 6 -14.13 -29.73 -5.79
C SER A 6 -13.85 -28.30 -6.23
N HIS A 7 -14.58 -27.81 -7.24
CA HIS A 7 -14.45 -26.42 -7.69
C HIS A 7 -14.66 -25.42 -6.55
N PHE A 8 -15.64 -25.67 -5.68
CA PHE A 8 -15.88 -24.85 -4.50
C PHE A 8 -14.67 -24.86 -3.54
N ALA A 9 -14.07 -26.02 -3.28
CA ALA A 9 -12.87 -26.09 -2.44
C ALA A 9 -11.70 -25.30 -3.04
N LEU A 10 -11.52 -25.31 -4.36
CA LEU A 10 -10.51 -24.50 -5.04
C LEU A 10 -10.78 -22.99 -4.91
N GLN A 11 -12.04 -22.55 -4.99
CA GLN A 11 -12.42 -21.16 -4.77
C GLN A 11 -12.07 -20.70 -3.34
N GLN A 12 -12.39 -21.51 -2.33
CA GLN A 12 -12.06 -21.22 -0.93
C GLN A 12 -10.54 -21.20 -0.68
N TYR A 13 -9.81 -22.13 -1.29
CA TYR A 13 -8.35 -22.18 -1.23
C TYR A 13 -7.71 -20.88 -1.78
N TRP A 14 -8.14 -20.43 -2.96
CA TRP A 14 -7.63 -19.20 -3.55
C TRP A 14 -8.06 -17.96 -2.78
N TRP A 15 -9.29 -17.93 -2.28
CA TRP A 15 -9.76 -16.86 -1.40
C TRP A 15 -8.90 -16.73 -0.14
N LEU A 16 -8.50 -17.85 0.47
CA LEU A 16 -7.61 -17.88 1.63
C LEU A 16 -6.22 -17.30 1.28
N ILE A 17 -5.64 -17.68 0.14
CA ILE A 17 -4.35 -17.15 -0.33
C ILE A 17 -4.42 -15.64 -0.53
N VAL A 18 -5.44 -15.17 -1.23
CA VAL A 18 -5.62 -13.74 -1.51
C VAL A 18 -5.81 -12.95 -0.21
N SER A 19 -6.60 -13.48 0.73
CA SER A 19 -6.80 -12.88 2.05
C SER A 19 -5.51 -12.83 2.87
N LEU A 20 -4.70 -13.90 2.83
CA LEU A 20 -3.39 -13.94 3.46
C LEU A 20 -2.43 -12.91 2.84
N LEU A 21 -2.38 -12.80 1.51
CA LEU A 21 -1.57 -11.79 0.83
C LEU A 21 -2.00 -10.37 1.20
N GLY A 22 -3.31 -10.11 1.29
CA GLY A 22 -3.84 -8.83 1.76
C GLY A 22 -3.43 -8.53 3.22
N ALA A 23 -3.54 -9.51 4.11
CA ALA A 23 -3.13 -9.38 5.51
C ALA A 23 -1.61 -9.14 5.64
N LEU A 24 -0.79 -9.87 4.87
CA LEU A 24 0.66 -9.67 4.81
C LEU A 24 1.01 -8.28 4.27
N PHE A 25 0.31 -7.81 3.23
CA PHE A 25 0.52 -6.45 2.72
C PHE A 25 0.26 -5.42 3.82
N VAL A 26 -0.88 -5.52 4.52
CA VAL A 26 -1.21 -4.62 5.64
C VAL A 26 -0.15 -4.68 6.74
N PHE A 27 0.32 -5.87 7.11
CA PHE A 27 1.41 -6.03 8.07
C PHE A 27 2.72 -5.36 7.61
N LEU A 28 3.05 -5.47 6.32
CA LEU A 28 4.23 -4.85 5.72
C LEU A 28 4.10 -3.33 5.52
N THR A 29 2.94 -2.73 5.83
CA THR A 29 2.78 -1.27 5.72
C THR A 29 3.58 -0.47 6.75
N PHE A 30 4.30 -1.12 7.67
CA PHE A 30 5.25 -0.46 8.57
C PHE A 30 6.27 0.40 7.81
N VAL A 31 6.59 0.06 6.55
CA VAL A 31 7.47 0.86 5.68
C VAL A 31 6.84 2.22 5.39
N GLN A 32 5.59 2.23 4.95
CA GLN A 32 4.82 3.45 4.66
C GLN A 32 4.60 4.24 5.94
N GLY A 33 4.19 3.56 7.03
CA GLY A 33 4.03 4.18 8.34
C GLY A 33 5.29 4.86 8.84
N GLY A 34 6.43 4.17 8.77
CA GLY A 34 7.75 4.72 9.10
C GLY A 34 8.12 5.94 8.25
N GLY A 35 7.76 5.94 6.96
CA GLY A 35 7.91 7.08 6.05
C GLY A 35 7.20 8.34 6.53
N THR A 36 5.99 8.21 7.10
CA THR A 36 5.25 9.36 7.66
C THR A 36 5.89 9.94 8.92
N LEU A 37 6.71 9.16 9.62
CA LEU A 37 7.31 9.52 10.90
C LEU A 37 8.70 10.16 10.77
N LEU A 38 9.24 10.22 9.54
CA LEU A 38 10.59 10.73 9.26
C LEU A 38 10.82 12.14 9.80
N PHE A 39 9.84 13.04 9.68
CA PHE A 39 9.96 14.43 10.13
C PHE A 39 9.53 14.66 11.58
N THR A 40 8.97 13.65 12.24
CA THR A 40 8.53 13.76 13.64
C THR A 40 9.53 13.14 14.61
N ILE A 41 10.06 11.95 14.27
CA ILE A 41 10.97 11.17 15.12
C ILE A 41 12.41 11.65 14.96
N ALA A 42 12.92 11.73 13.73
CA ALA A 42 14.30 12.13 13.53
C ALA A 42 14.50 13.63 13.77
N LYS A 43 15.41 13.97 14.68
CA LYS A 43 15.81 15.34 15.05
C LYS A 43 17.03 15.82 14.27
N ASN A 44 17.81 14.91 13.71
CA ASN A 44 19.01 15.24 12.94
C ASN A 44 19.16 14.35 11.68
N GLU A 45 20.08 14.73 10.80
CA GLU A 45 20.30 14.04 9.51
C GLU A 45 20.85 12.61 9.65
N ASN A 46 21.54 12.31 10.75
CA ASN A 46 22.03 10.96 11.04
C ASN A 46 20.86 10.05 11.42
N GLU A 47 19.98 10.49 12.33
CA GLU A 47 18.75 9.78 12.70
C GLU A 47 17.85 9.57 11.49
N LYS A 48 17.63 10.60 10.64
CA LYS A 48 16.86 10.44 9.39
C LYS A 48 17.47 9.38 8.48
N THR A 49 18.78 9.43 8.29
CA THR A 49 19.50 8.44 7.48
C THR A 49 19.31 7.04 8.05
N LEU A 50 19.36 6.90 9.37
CA LEU A 50 19.21 5.63 10.04
C LEU A 50 17.78 5.06 9.85
N LEU A 51 16.73 5.87 10.06
CA LEU A 51 15.34 5.48 9.78
C LEU A 51 15.16 5.06 8.32
N ILE A 52 15.60 5.89 7.37
CA ILE A 52 15.43 5.65 5.93
C ILE A 52 16.18 4.39 5.49
N ASN A 53 17.39 4.16 5.97
CA ASN A 53 18.16 2.95 5.64
C ASN A 53 17.52 1.69 6.24
N ALA A 54 16.97 1.78 7.45
CA ALA A 54 16.27 0.66 8.09
C ALA A 54 15.05 0.23 7.26
N LEU A 55 14.23 1.20 6.82
CA LEU A 55 13.07 0.97 5.96
C LEU A 55 13.47 0.56 4.53
N GLY A 56 14.50 1.21 3.98
CA GLY A 56 14.97 1.02 2.61
C GLY A 56 15.48 -0.40 2.33
N ARG A 57 15.90 -1.15 3.35
CA ARG A 57 16.24 -2.58 3.18
C ARG A 57 15.03 -3.50 3.03
N LYS A 58 13.81 -2.98 3.22
CA LYS A 58 12.56 -3.75 3.33
C LYS A 58 11.43 -3.26 2.44
N TRP A 59 11.57 -2.09 1.79
CA TRP A 59 10.50 -1.49 0.98
C TRP A 59 10.01 -2.40 -0.16
N GLU A 60 10.93 -3.18 -0.74
CA GLU A 60 10.63 -4.11 -1.84
C GLU A 60 9.58 -5.15 -1.45
N PHE A 61 9.52 -5.56 -0.18
CA PHE A 61 8.55 -6.54 0.29
C PHE A 61 7.13 -6.00 0.14
N THR A 62 6.87 -4.76 0.56
CA THR A 62 5.53 -4.20 0.49
C THR A 62 5.07 -4.05 -0.98
N PHE A 63 5.95 -3.59 -1.87
CA PHE A 63 5.64 -3.49 -3.30
C PHE A 63 5.40 -4.86 -3.93
N THR A 64 6.30 -5.81 -3.68
CA THR A 64 6.18 -7.17 -4.23
C THR A 64 4.90 -7.83 -3.76
N THR A 65 4.54 -7.74 -2.47
CA THR A 65 3.28 -8.31 -1.96
C THR A 65 2.06 -7.67 -2.62
N LEU A 66 2.07 -6.36 -2.87
CA LEU A 66 0.98 -5.69 -3.58
C LEU A 66 0.83 -6.20 -5.03
N VAL A 67 1.94 -6.34 -5.76
CA VAL A 67 1.92 -6.87 -7.12
C VAL A 67 1.49 -8.34 -7.14
N THR A 68 1.99 -9.16 -6.20
CA THR A 68 1.58 -10.56 -6.06
C THR A 68 0.11 -10.68 -5.73
N PHE A 69 -0.44 -9.81 -4.89
CA PHE A 69 -1.88 -9.75 -4.59
C PHE A 69 -2.71 -9.50 -5.85
N GLY A 70 -2.32 -8.52 -6.68
CA GLY A 70 -2.95 -8.29 -7.98
C GLY A 70 -2.82 -9.49 -8.92
N GLY A 71 -1.64 -10.10 -9.00
CA GLY A 71 -1.39 -11.29 -9.81
C GLY A 71 -2.19 -12.52 -9.37
N ALA A 72 -2.37 -12.71 -8.05
CA ALA A 72 -3.21 -13.77 -7.51
C ALA A 72 -4.67 -13.59 -7.93
N PHE A 73 -5.21 -12.37 -7.87
CA PHE A 73 -6.54 -12.09 -8.39
C PHE A 73 -6.65 -12.31 -9.89
N PHE A 74 -5.66 -11.89 -10.67
CA PHE A 74 -5.63 -12.14 -12.12
C PHE A 74 -5.69 -13.64 -12.44
N ALA A 75 -4.94 -14.46 -11.70
CA ALA A 75 -4.88 -15.91 -11.92
C ALA A 75 -6.12 -16.66 -11.42
N SER A 76 -6.71 -16.23 -10.30
CA SER A 76 -7.78 -17.00 -9.62
C SER A 76 -9.19 -16.44 -9.79
N PHE A 77 -9.34 -15.11 -9.89
CA PHE A 77 -10.63 -14.42 -10.00
C PHE A 77 -10.58 -13.33 -11.09
N PRO A 78 -10.46 -13.71 -12.38
CA PRO A 78 -10.18 -12.77 -13.46
C PRO A 78 -11.26 -11.69 -13.65
N LEU A 79 -12.54 -12.02 -13.41
CA LEU A 79 -13.63 -11.04 -13.48
C LEU A 79 -13.54 -9.99 -12.38
N PHE A 80 -13.14 -10.39 -11.17
CA PHE A 80 -12.87 -9.44 -10.09
C PHE A 80 -11.68 -8.55 -10.44
N TYR A 81 -10.60 -9.14 -10.96
CA TYR A 81 -9.42 -8.41 -11.38
C TYR A 81 -9.75 -7.35 -12.45
N SER A 82 -10.45 -7.72 -13.52
CA SER A 82 -10.81 -6.79 -14.60
C SER A 82 -11.74 -5.67 -14.13
N THR A 83 -12.69 -5.99 -13.25
CA THR A 83 -13.63 -5.03 -12.69
C THR A 83 -12.94 -4.05 -11.75
N SER A 84 -12.09 -4.53 -10.84
CA SER A 84 -11.40 -3.68 -9.87
C SER A 84 -10.24 -2.91 -10.50
N PHE A 85 -9.21 -3.62 -10.99
CA PHE A 85 -7.98 -2.98 -11.51
C PHE A 85 -8.21 -2.30 -12.85
N GLY A 86 -9.05 -2.88 -13.72
CA GLY A 86 -9.39 -2.28 -15.01
C GLY A 86 -10.49 -1.20 -14.91
N GLY A 87 -11.48 -1.39 -14.03
CA GLY A 87 -12.57 -0.44 -13.84
C GLY A 87 -12.14 0.81 -13.07
N ALA A 88 -11.67 0.64 -11.83
CA ALA A 88 -11.18 1.71 -10.94
C ALA A 88 -9.78 2.21 -11.30
N TYR A 89 -9.59 2.48 -12.59
CA TYR A 89 -8.30 2.76 -13.22
C TYR A 89 -7.50 3.85 -12.51
N TRP A 90 -8.11 5.01 -12.22
CA TRP A 90 -7.37 6.16 -11.70
C TRP A 90 -6.89 5.95 -10.26
N VAL A 91 -7.65 5.22 -9.44
CA VAL A 91 -7.24 4.89 -8.06
C VAL A 91 -6.05 3.96 -8.07
N TRP A 92 -6.12 2.85 -8.83
CA TRP A 92 -5.04 1.90 -8.92
C TRP A 92 -3.79 2.49 -9.58
N PHE A 93 -3.96 3.37 -10.57
CA PHE A 93 -2.86 4.12 -11.16
C PHE A 93 -2.19 5.06 -10.14
N ALA A 94 -2.96 5.78 -9.33
CA ALA A 94 -2.42 6.64 -8.27
C ALA A 94 -1.66 5.83 -7.20
N ILE A 95 -2.18 4.67 -6.80
CA ILE A 95 -1.49 3.73 -5.91
C ILE A 95 -0.15 3.30 -6.54
N LEU A 96 -0.16 2.85 -7.79
CA LEU A 96 1.05 2.39 -8.47
C LEU A 96 2.12 3.49 -8.55
N ILE A 97 1.75 4.69 -8.98
CA ILE A 97 2.67 5.83 -9.06
C ILE A 97 3.24 6.18 -7.69
N SER A 98 2.43 6.13 -6.64
CA SER A 98 2.88 6.38 -5.27
C SER A 98 4.01 5.42 -4.86
N PHE A 99 3.87 4.12 -5.16
CA PHE A 99 4.88 3.11 -4.86
C PHE A 99 6.10 3.16 -5.78
N VAL A 100 5.95 3.60 -7.04
CA VAL A 100 7.09 3.86 -7.94
C VAL A 100 7.94 5.02 -7.41
N ILE A 101 7.30 6.11 -7.00
CA ILE A 101 7.97 7.27 -6.40
C ILE A 101 8.72 6.85 -5.12
N GLN A 102 8.14 5.95 -4.31
CA GLN A 102 8.80 5.38 -3.14
C GLN A 102 10.12 4.67 -3.50
N ALA A 103 10.09 3.78 -4.49
CA ALA A 103 11.27 3.05 -4.95
C ALA A 103 12.39 3.99 -5.41
N ILE A 104 12.04 4.98 -6.26
CA ILE A 104 12.96 6.01 -6.73
C ILE A 104 13.54 6.80 -5.55
N SER A 105 12.71 7.11 -4.54
CA SER A 105 13.16 7.91 -3.41
C SER A 105 14.20 7.18 -2.55
N TYR A 106 14.07 5.87 -2.35
CA TYR A 106 15.11 5.11 -1.66
C TYR A 106 16.40 5.02 -2.47
N GLU A 107 16.32 4.79 -3.77
CA GLU A 107 17.50 4.61 -4.63
C GLU A 107 18.27 5.92 -4.84
N TYR A 108 17.57 7.04 -5.05
CA TYR A 108 18.20 8.30 -5.50
C TYR A 108 18.46 9.32 -4.40
N ARG A 109 17.96 9.13 -3.17
CA ARG A 109 18.13 10.12 -2.07
C ARG A 109 19.59 10.54 -1.86
N LYS A 110 20.52 9.58 -1.84
CA LYS A 110 21.96 9.79 -1.59
C LYS A 110 22.86 9.48 -2.80
N LYS A 111 22.31 9.40 -4.01
CA LYS A 111 23.14 9.26 -5.21
C LYS A 111 23.99 10.52 -5.40
N GLU A 112 25.19 10.31 -5.93
CA GLU A 112 26.05 11.41 -6.38
C GLU A 112 25.31 12.24 -7.44
N ASN A 113 25.53 13.55 -7.45
CA ASN A 113 24.87 14.50 -8.35
C ASN A 113 23.33 14.54 -8.24
N ASN A 114 22.78 14.26 -7.05
CA ASN A 114 21.35 14.46 -6.78
C ASN A 114 20.95 15.96 -6.90
N PHE A 115 20.40 16.34 -8.05
CA PHE A 115 19.96 17.70 -8.35
C PHE A 115 18.69 18.14 -7.60
N LEU A 116 17.84 17.19 -7.19
CA LEU A 116 16.59 17.47 -6.47
C LEU A 116 16.83 17.66 -4.96
N GLY A 117 17.96 17.19 -4.44
CA GLY A 117 18.30 17.19 -3.03
C GLY A 117 17.62 16.07 -2.22
N ALA A 118 18.25 15.66 -1.13
CA ALA A 118 17.76 14.58 -0.27
C ALA A 118 16.36 14.87 0.32
N ARG A 119 16.09 16.14 0.65
CA ARG A 119 14.81 16.58 1.22
C ARG A 119 13.62 16.32 0.29
N THR A 120 13.79 16.43 -1.02
CA THR A 120 12.71 16.18 -1.99
C THR A 120 12.30 14.70 -1.95
N PHE A 121 13.27 13.79 -1.94
CA PHE A 121 13.00 12.36 -1.80
C PHE A 121 12.45 11.99 -0.42
N GLU A 122 12.85 12.68 0.65
CA GLU A 122 12.23 12.52 1.97
C GLU A 122 10.76 12.93 1.98
N ILE A 123 10.40 14.02 1.28
CA ILE A 123 9.00 14.44 1.12
C ILE A 123 8.22 13.41 0.31
N PHE A 124 8.81 12.84 -0.75
CA PHE A 124 8.19 11.77 -1.52
C PHE A 124 7.93 10.52 -0.68
N LEU A 125 8.86 10.11 0.17
CA LEU A 125 8.66 9.01 1.13
C LEU A 125 7.54 9.31 2.13
N PHE A 126 7.46 10.56 2.61
CA PHE A 126 6.37 10.99 3.49
C PHE A 126 5.01 10.96 2.79
N ILE A 127 4.92 11.50 1.56
CA ILE A 127 3.69 11.51 0.76
C ILE A 127 3.25 10.09 0.43
N ASN A 128 4.17 9.20 0.02
CA ASN A 128 3.88 7.79 -0.17
C ASN A 128 3.38 7.14 1.14
N GLY A 129 4.03 7.45 2.25
CA GLY A 129 3.64 6.94 3.56
C GLY A 129 2.20 7.30 3.95
N LEU A 130 1.73 8.48 3.54
CA LEU A 130 0.34 8.91 3.74
C LEU A 130 -0.61 8.31 2.70
N LEU A 131 -0.31 8.52 1.42
CA LEU A 131 -1.23 8.18 0.32
C LEU A 131 -1.33 6.69 0.08
N GLY A 132 -0.25 5.91 0.21
CA GLY A 132 -0.25 4.48 -0.05
C GLY A 132 -1.28 3.74 0.82
N PRO A 133 -1.14 3.76 2.16
CA PRO A 133 -2.10 3.13 3.07
C PRO A 133 -3.51 3.70 2.95
N LEU A 134 -3.66 5.02 2.79
CA LEU A 134 -4.96 5.68 2.69
C LEU A 134 -5.71 5.26 1.42
N LEU A 135 -5.06 5.30 0.26
CA LEU A 135 -5.67 4.95 -1.02
C LEU A 135 -6.00 3.47 -1.08
N VAL A 136 -5.10 2.59 -0.63
CA VAL A 136 -5.34 1.14 -0.61
C VAL A 136 -6.50 0.81 0.34
N GLY A 137 -6.50 1.35 1.56
CA GLY A 137 -7.60 1.10 2.50
C GLY A 137 -8.94 1.67 2.01
N THR A 138 -8.93 2.83 1.36
CA THR A 138 -10.14 3.41 0.73
C THR A 138 -10.64 2.54 -0.42
N ALA A 139 -9.75 2.05 -1.28
CA ALA A 139 -10.09 1.13 -2.37
C ALA A 139 -10.69 -0.17 -1.83
N VAL A 140 -10.08 -0.78 -0.81
CA VAL A 140 -10.62 -1.98 -0.13
C VAL A 140 -11.97 -1.68 0.54
N GLY A 141 -12.19 -0.46 1.03
CA GLY A 141 -13.48 -0.04 1.59
C GLY A 141 -14.64 -0.22 0.62
N THR A 142 -14.39 -0.03 -0.68
CA THR A 142 -15.40 -0.24 -1.73
C THR A 142 -15.88 -1.69 -1.83
N PHE A 143 -15.13 -2.67 -1.31
CA PHE A 143 -15.56 -4.06 -1.29
C PHE A 143 -16.71 -4.30 -0.31
N PHE A 144 -16.85 -3.43 0.69
CA PHE A 144 -17.93 -3.48 1.69
C PHE A 144 -19.09 -2.56 1.33
N ASN A 145 -18.79 -1.37 0.79
CA ASN A 145 -19.81 -0.34 0.51
C ASN A 145 -20.27 -0.28 -0.95
N GLY A 146 -19.66 -1.08 -1.83
CA GLY A 146 -19.92 -1.08 -3.27
C GLY A 146 -19.14 0.02 -4.02
N ALA A 147 -19.10 -0.13 -5.35
CA ALA A 147 -18.54 0.83 -6.29
C ALA A 147 -19.54 1.07 -7.45
N MET A 148 -19.45 2.23 -8.10
CA MET A 148 -20.35 2.61 -9.21
C MET A 148 -19.88 2.00 -10.53
N PHE A 149 -20.13 0.72 -10.73
CA PHE A 149 -19.92 0.05 -12.01
C PHE A 149 -21.11 -0.85 -12.35
N SER A 150 -21.25 -1.18 -13.63
CA SER A 150 -22.19 -2.19 -14.11
C SER A 150 -21.48 -3.17 -15.04
N LEU A 151 -22.01 -4.39 -15.11
CA LEU A 151 -21.60 -5.42 -16.05
C LEU A 151 -22.70 -5.61 -17.09
N ASP A 152 -22.32 -5.77 -18.36
CA ASP A 152 -23.24 -6.23 -19.40
C ASP A 152 -23.36 -7.77 -19.39
N ASP A 153 -24.21 -8.33 -20.24
CA ASP A 153 -24.41 -9.78 -20.39
C ASP A 153 -23.13 -10.54 -20.81
N MET A 154 -22.14 -9.81 -21.34
CA MET A 154 -20.82 -10.34 -21.73
C MET A 154 -19.74 -10.06 -20.67
N ASN A 155 -20.12 -9.65 -19.45
CA ASN A 155 -19.22 -9.28 -18.36
C ASN A 155 -18.24 -8.15 -18.69
N ARG A 156 -18.60 -7.23 -19.60
CA ARG A 156 -17.82 -6.02 -19.86
C ARG A 156 -18.14 -4.97 -18.81
N VAL A 157 -17.09 -4.38 -18.26
CA VAL A 157 -17.16 -3.41 -17.18
C VAL A 157 -17.43 -2.03 -17.74
N SER A 158 -18.54 -1.41 -17.34
CA SER A 158 -18.80 0.02 -17.54
C SER A 158 -18.69 0.74 -16.20
N TRP A 159 -17.82 1.75 -16.13
CA TRP A 159 -17.68 2.56 -14.92
C TRP A 159 -18.66 3.73 -14.95
N GLY A 160 -19.38 3.96 -13.85
CA GLY A 160 -20.46 4.95 -13.78
C GLY A 160 -19.98 6.39 -13.75
N THR A 161 -18.68 6.64 -13.52
CA THR A 161 -18.11 7.99 -13.43
C THR A 161 -16.85 8.15 -14.30
N PRO A 162 -16.53 9.38 -14.75
CA PRO A 162 -15.25 9.66 -15.42
C PRO A 162 -14.03 9.50 -14.49
N PHE A 163 -14.25 9.57 -13.19
CA PHE A 163 -13.21 9.52 -12.15
C PHE A 163 -12.70 8.12 -11.87
N ARG A 164 -13.36 7.07 -12.39
CA ARG A 164 -12.90 5.69 -12.42
C ARG A 164 -12.26 5.26 -11.09
N GLY A 165 -13.02 5.42 -10.02
CA GLY A 165 -12.71 4.98 -8.66
C GLY A 165 -12.36 6.12 -7.70
N LEU A 166 -11.88 7.28 -8.17
CA LEU A 166 -11.46 8.36 -7.25
C LEU A 166 -12.63 8.88 -6.41
N GLU A 167 -13.87 8.75 -6.90
CA GLU A 167 -15.08 9.04 -6.13
C GLU A 167 -15.22 8.21 -4.85
N ALA A 168 -14.45 7.13 -4.69
CA ALA A 168 -14.45 6.32 -3.46
C ALA A 168 -14.12 7.16 -2.21
N VAL A 169 -13.37 8.27 -2.36
CA VAL A 169 -13.08 9.19 -1.26
C VAL A 169 -14.30 10.00 -0.78
N LEU A 170 -15.38 10.04 -1.57
CA LEU A 170 -16.61 10.74 -1.20
C LEU A 170 -17.46 9.92 -0.22
N ASN A 171 -17.19 8.61 -0.09
CA ASN A 171 -17.85 7.77 0.89
C ASN A 171 -17.03 7.76 2.18
N PHE A 172 -17.64 8.27 3.26
CA PHE A 172 -17.02 8.35 4.58
C PHE A 172 -16.51 6.99 5.09
N HIS A 173 -17.24 5.89 4.87
CA HIS A 173 -16.82 4.57 5.36
C HIS A 173 -15.57 4.05 4.65
N ASN A 174 -15.43 4.33 3.36
CA ASN A 174 -14.23 3.97 2.60
C ASN A 174 -13.02 4.74 3.15
N VAL A 175 -13.16 6.05 3.33
CA VAL A 175 -12.11 6.91 3.87
C VAL A 175 -11.78 6.52 5.31
N ALA A 176 -12.78 6.16 6.12
CA ALA A 176 -12.57 5.71 7.49
C ALA A 176 -11.67 4.46 7.52
N LEU A 177 -11.90 3.48 6.65
CA LEU A 177 -11.02 2.31 6.53
C LEU A 177 -9.62 2.71 6.05
N GLY A 178 -9.52 3.61 5.08
CA GLY A 178 -8.24 4.18 4.64
C GLY A 178 -7.44 4.82 5.77
N LEU A 179 -8.11 5.63 6.60
CA LEU A 179 -7.53 6.23 7.79
C LEU A 179 -7.14 5.19 8.83
N SER A 180 -7.96 4.16 9.06
CA SER A 180 -7.61 3.07 9.97
C SER A 180 -6.33 2.35 9.53
N VAL A 181 -6.18 2.04 8.23
CA VAL A 181 -4.96 1.42 7.70
C VAL A 181 -3.76 2.37 7.81
N LEU A 182 -3.95 3.68 7.59
CA LEU A 182 -2.89 4.68 7.79
C LEU A 182 -2.42 4.77 9.25
N PHE A 183 -3.34 4.81 10.23
CA PHE A 183 -2.94 4.85 11.63
C PHE A 183 -2.30 3.53 12.09
N LEU A 184 -2.82 2.40 11.60
CA LEU A 184 -2.22 1.09 11.85
C LEU A 184 -0.80 1.02 11.29
N SER A 185 -0.56 1.50 10.06
CA SER A 185 0.76 1.51 9.45
C SER A 185 1.76 2.31 10.29
N ARG A 186 1.34 3.47 10.83
CA ARG A 186 2.16 4.28 11.74
C ARG A 186 2.51 3.55 13.03
N ILE A 187 1.56 2.87 13.65
CA ILE A 187 1.83 2.04 14.85
C ILE A 187 2.85 0.95 14.51
N LEU A 188 2.67 0.25 13.39
CA LEU A 188 3.61 -0.77 12.95
C LEU A 188 5.00 -0.17 12.66
N GLY A 189 5.07 1.03 12.10
CA GLY A 189 6.32 1.75 11.87
C GLY A 189 7.06 2.11 13.17
N LEU A 190 6.33 2.60 14.18
CA LEU A 190 6.88 2.88 15.52
C LEU A 190 7.42 1.60 16.16
N LEU A 191 6.61 0.53 16.18
CA LEU A 191 7.02 -0.77 16.72
C LEU A 191 8.23 -1.32 15.97
N PHE A 192 8.30 -1.16 14.65
CA PHE A 192 9.47 -1.56 13.86
C PHE A 192 10.71 -0.79 14.29
N PHE A 193 10.64 0.54 14.42
CA PHE A 193 11.77 1.35 14.87
C PHE A 193 12.26 0.95 16.27
N MET A 194 11.36 0.73 17.22
CA MET A 194 11.72 0.29 18.57
C MET A 194 12.48 -1.05 18.60
N ASN A 195 12.18 -1.96 17.67
CA ASN A 195 12.77 -3.30 17.64
C ASN A 195 14.00 -3.41 16.71
N ALA A 196 14.09 -2.56 15.68
CA ALA A 196 15.11 -2.69 14.64
C ALA A 196 16.27 -1.70 14.76
N ILE A 197 16.13 -0.65 15.59
CA ILE A 197 17.08 0.44 15.71
C ILE A 197 17.57 0.55 17.16
N ASP A 198 18.87 0.34 17.35
CA ASP A 198 19.54 0.55 18.63
C ASP A 198 19.98 2.01 18.80
N ASP A 199 19.00 2.90 18.95
CA ASP A 199 19.22 4.32 19.23
C ASP A 199 18.23 4.79 20.31
N LYS A 200 18.76 5.32 21.42
CA LYS A 200 17.96 5.72 22.59
C LYS A 200 17.02 6.89 22.29
N SER A 201 17.43 7.83 21.43
CA SER A 201 16.61 8.99 21.03
C SER A 201 15.39 8.51 20.24
N ILE A 202 15.63 7.69 19.22
CA ILE A 202 14.58 7.10 18.37
C ILE A 202 13.66 6.20 19.20
N TYR A 203 14.21 5.36 20.09
CA TYR A 203 13.40 4.49 20.96
C TYR A 203 12.44 5.31 21.84
N ASN A 204 12.95 6.34 22.53
CA ASN A 204 12.13 7.16 23.43
C ASN A 204 11.06 7.96 22.71
N LEU A 205 11.33 8.41 21.48
CA LEU A 205 10.36 9.13 20.64
C LEU A 205 9.35 8.20 19.96
N SER A 206 9.66 6.89 19.90
CA SER A 206 8.78 5.88 19.30
C SER A 206 7.82 5.24 20.30
N LYS A 207 8.11 5.35 21.60
CA LYS A 207 7.30 4.86 22.72
C LYS A 207 6.08 5.77 22.96
#